data_AF-A0A1F1Q7B2-F1
#
_entry.id   AF-A0A1F1Q7B2-F1
#
_cell.length_a   1.000
_cell.length_b   1.000
_cell.length_c   1.000
_cell.angle_alpha   90.00
_cell.angle_beta   90.00
_cell.angle_gamma   90.00
#
_symmetry.space_group_name_H-M   'P 1'
#
loop_
_entity.id
_entity.type
_entity.pdbx_description
1 polymer ?
#
loop_
_entity_poly.entity_id
_entity_poly.type
_entity_poly.pdbx_seq_one_letter_code
_entity_poly.pdbx_strand_id
1 'polypeptide(L)'
;LYADKGWQPIVAPEMEFYLTQRCEDPDLPLQVPLGRSGRAESGRQSFSIDAANEFDPLFEDVYDWCEIQGLDLDTLIHEDGPAQMEINFRHGDALDLADQITVFKRTMREAALKHNVTATFMAKPITDEPGSAMHLHQSVVDIATGKPIFANEDGSMSELFLHHIGGLQKYIPKVLPMFAPNVNSFRRFLPDTSAPVNVEWGEENRTAGLRVPTSSPEAMRVENRLPGADANPYLAIAASLLCGYLGMVEKIEPSAPVQGRAYERRNLRLPITIEDALQHMEDCQTLHEYLGRQFVQGYVAVKRAEHENFKRVISSWEREFLLLSV
;
A
#
# COMPACT_ATOMS: atom_id res chain seq x y z
N LEU A 1 3.00 23.08 1.35
CA LEU A 1 2.95 22.56 2.74
C LEU A 1 4.35 22.27 3.29
N TYR A 2 5.01 21.17 2.89
CA TYR A 2 6.35 20.83 3.39
C TYR A 2 7.40 21.89 3.02
N ALA A 3 7.46 22.29 1.75
CA ALA A 3 8.39 23.33 1.28
C ALA A 3 8.22 24.67 2.04
N ASP A 4 7.00 25.03 2.42
CA ASP A 4 6.71 26.26 3.20
C ASP A 4 7.31 26.20 4.62
N LYS A 5 7.61 25.00 5.12
CA LYS A 5 8.31 24.76 6.39
C LYS A 5 9.82 24.57 6.22
N GLY A 6 10.34 24.65 4.98
CA GLY A 6 11.72 24.31 4.67
C GLY A 6 12.01 22.81 4.73
N TRP A 7 10.98 21.96 4.60
CA TRP A 7 11.10 20.51 4.67
C TRP A 7 10.89 19.87 3.31
N GLN A 8 11.60 18.77 3.05
CA GLN A 8 11.42 17.93 1.89
C GLN A 8 11.13 16.49 2.34
N PRO A 9 9.94 15.94 2.04
CA PRO A 9 9.67 14.54 2.26
C PRO A 9 10.42 13.69 1.23
N ILE A 10 10.94 12.56 1.69
CA ILE A 10 11.55 11.51 0.88
C ILE A 10 10.70 10.25 1.06
N VAL A 11 10.32 9.60 -0.04
CA VAL A 11 9.48 8.40 0.01
C VAL A 11 10.15 7.24 -0.70
N ALA A 12 9.87 6.01 -0.26
CA ALA A 12 10.30 4.78 -0.93
C ALA A 12 9.11 3.80 -0.96
N PRO A 13 8.44 3.66 -2.12
CA PRO A 13 7.37 2.70 -2.30
C PRO A 13 7.89 1.28 -2.58
N GLU A 14 7.25 0.30 -1.96
CA GLU A 14 7.35 -1.13 -2.28
C GLU A 14 6.01 -1.54 -2.88
N MET A 15 5.99 -2.17 -4.06
CA MET A 15 4.75 -2.47 -4.77
C MET A 15 4.63 -3.97 -5.04
N GLU A 16 3.65 -4.58 -4.39
CA GLU A 16 3.32 -5.99 -4.61
C GLU A 16 2.34 -6.17 -5.78
N PHE A 17 2.44 -7.30 -6.47
CA PHE A 17 1.51 -7.72 -7.51
C PHE A 17 1.52 -9.24 -7.68
N TYR A 18 0.47 -9.78 -8.29
CA TYR A 18 0.44 -11.18 -8.69
C TYR A 18 0.61 -11.32 -10.19
N LEU A 19 1.31 -12.38 -10.60
CA LEU A 19 1.18 -12.95 -11.94
C LEU A 19 0.10 -14.04 -11.89
N THR A 20 -0.83 -14.01 -12.85
CA THR A 20 -1.89 -15.02 -13.01
C THR A 20 -1.91 -15.56 -14.43
N GLN A 21 -2.55 -16.71 -14.63
CA GLN A 21 -3.01 -17.09 -15.97
C GLN A 21 -3.93 -16.00 -16.52
N ARG A 22 -3.99 -15.89 -17.84
CA ARG A 22 -5.00 -15.06 -18.49
C ARG A 22 -6.38 -15.59 -18.15
N CYS A 23 -7.23 -14.72 -17.65
CA CYS A 23 -8.63 -15.01 -17.34
C CYS A 23 -9.51 -14.05 -18.12
N GLU A 24 -10.25 -14.56 -19.10
CA GLU A 24 -11.19 -13.76 -19.89
C GLU A 24 -12.59 -13.72 -19.26
N ASP A 25 -12.90 -14.69 -18.38
CA ASP A 25 -14.17 -14.79 -17.69
C ASP A 25 -14.04 -14.27 -16.25
N PRO A 26 -14.62 -13.10 -15.91
CA PRO A 26 -14.53 -12.52 -14.58
C PRO A 26 -15.26 -13.33 -13.50
N ASP A 27 -16.10 -14.31 -13.87
CA ASP A 27 -16.77 -15.19 -12.91
C ASP A 27 -15.88 -16.37 -12.45
N LEU A 28 -14.72 -16.59 -13.10
CA LEU A 28 -13.78 -17.65 -12.74
C LEU A 28 -12.66 -17.15 -11.79
N PRO A 29 -12.23 -17.98 -10.82
CA PRO A 29 -11.11 -17.63 -9.95
C PRO A 29 -9.80 -17.56 -10.73
N LEU A 30 -8.99 -16.54 -10.45
CA LEU A 30 -7.65 -16.40 -11.01
C LEU A 30 -6.77 -17.60 -10.62
N GLN A 31 -6.01 -18.11 -11.59
CA GLN A 31 -5.16 -19.29 -11.42
C GLN A 31 -3.67 -18.90 -11.49
N VAL A 32 -2.83 -19.64 -10.79
CA VAL A 32 -1.36 -19.47 -10.83
C VAL A 32 -0.85 -19.83 -12.23
N PRO A 33 0.00 -18.99 -12.85
CA PRO A 33 0.53 -19.25 -14.19
C PRO A 33 1.61 -20.34 -14.15
N LEU A 34 1.86 -20.95 -15.31
CA LEU A 34 2.99 -21.84 -15.48
C LEU A 34 4.26 -21.01 -15.64
N GLY A 35 5.29 -21.35 -14.86
CA GLY A 35 6.63 -20.82 -15.05
C GLY A 35 7.35 -21.45 -16.25
N ARG A 36 8.57 -21.00 -16.52
CA ARG A 36 9.42 -21.52 -17.61
C ARG A 36 9.70 -23.03 -17.51
N SER A 37 9.61 -23.62 -16.33
CA SER A 37 9.71 -25.08 -16.13
C SER A 37 8.47 -25.85 -16.60
N GLY A 38 7.39 -25.17 -16.94
CA GLY A 38 6.08 -25.76 -17.26
C GLY A 38 5.28 -26.19 -16.02
N ARG A 39 5.70 -25.78 -14.82
CA ARG A 39 5.00 -26.07 -13.56
C ARG A 39 4.36 -24.81 -12.99
N ALA A 40 3.21 -24.96 -12.36
CA ALA A 40 2.63 -23.92 -11.52
C ALA A 40 3.35 -23.93 -10.16
N GLU A 41 3.52 -22.74 -9.58
CA GLU A 41 4.05 -22.63 -8.22
C GLU A 41 3.03 -23.17 -7.22
N SER A 42 3.51 -23.86 -6.18
CA SER A 42 2.68 -24.35 -5.08
C SER A 42 2.48 -23.34 -3.94
N GLY A 43 3.07 -22.14 -4.05
CA GLY A 43 3.00 -21.02 -3.11
C GLY A 43 3.96 -21.11 -1.91
N ARG A 44 4.00 -20.03 -1.12
CA ARG A 44 4.75 -19.90 0.16
C ARG A 44 6.25 -20.11 0.05
N GLN A 45 6.84 -19.46 -0.95
CA GLN A 45 8.28 -19.50 -1.22
C GLN A 45 8.93 -18.11 -1.10
N SER A 46 8.54 -17.31 -0.11
CA SER A 46 9.08 -15.94 0.05
C SER A 46 10.60 -15.89 -0.06
N PHE A 47 11.10 -14.91 -0.81
CA PHE A 47 12.51 -14.70 -1.12
C PHE A 47 13.17 -15.82 -1.96
N SER A 48 12.39 -16.71 -2.56
CA SER A 48 12.91 -17.77 -3.43
C SER A 48 13.39 -17.19 -4.76
N ILE A 49 14.71 -17.28 -4.98
CA ILE A 49 15.34 -16.95 -6.25
C ILE A 49 14.79 -17.86 -7.36
N ASP A 50 14.62 -19.16 -7.08
CA ASP A 50 14.13 -20.11 -8.08
C ASP A 50 12.67 -19.82 -8.48
N ALA A 51 11.83 -19.37 -7.54
CA ALA A 51 10.43 -19.01 -7.82
C ALA A 51 10.33 -17.71 -8.63
N ALA A 52 11.16 -16.71 -8.32
CA ALA A 52 11.31 -15.52 -9.15
C ALA A 52 11.77 -15.89 -10.58
N ASN A 53 12.78 -16.77 -10.65
CA ASN A 53 13.41 -17.18 -11.90
C ASN A 53 12.47 -17.94 -12.85
N GLU A 54 11.38 -18.52 -12.35
CA GLU A 54 10.36 -19.13 -13.19
C GLU A 54 9.75 -18.14 -14.19
N PHE A 55 9.81 -16.85 -13.90
CA PHE A 55 9.30 -15.77 -14.76
C PHE A 55 10.41 -14.83 -15.29
N ASP A 56 11.69 -15.25 -15.23
CA ASP A 56 12.84 -14.46 -15.71
C ASP A 56 12.62 -13.80 -17.08
N PRO A 57 12.17 -14.51 -18.14
CA PRO A 57 12.03 -13.89 -19.46
C PRO A 57 11.07 -12.69 -19.47
N LEU A 58 10.07 -12.70 -18.60
CA LEU A 58 9.14 -11.59 -18.41
C LEU A 58 9.81 -10.43 -17.68
N PHE A 59 10.60 -10.70 -16.64
CA PHE A 59 11.26 -9.64 -15.87
C PHE A 59 12.41 -8.99 -16.62
N GLU A 60 13.15 -9.74 -17.45
CA GLU A 60 14.14 -9.18 -18.37
C GLU A 60 13.51 -8.14 -19.31
N ASP A 61 12.35 -8.45 -19.91
CA ASP A 61 11.60 -7.49 -20.73
C ASP A 61 11.13 -6.27 -19.90
N VAL A 62 10.70 -6.48 -18.65
CA VAL A 62 10.30 -5.39 -17.75
C VAL A 62 11.49 -4.48 -17.47
N TYR A 63 12.65 -5.02 -17.13
CA TYR A 63 13.86 -4.24 -16.85
C TYR A 63 14.30 -3.45 -18.08
N ASP A 64 14.39 -4.08 -19.25
CA ASP A 64 14.74 -3.42 -20.51
C ASP A 64 13.78 -2.25 -20.82
N TRP A 65 12.48 -2.46 -20.66
CA TRP A 65 11.49 -1.42 -20.97
C TRP A 65 11.47 -0.30 -19.94
N CYS A 66 11.70 -0.64 -18.67
CA CYS A 66 11.81 0.34 -17.59
C CYS A 66 13.08 1.21 -17.75
N GLU A 67 14.20 0.62 -18.16
CA GLU A 67 15.44 1.36 -18.45
C GLU A 67 15.22 2.36 -19.60
N ILE A 68 14.60 1.95 -20.70
CA ILE A 68 14.26 2.83 -21.83
C ILE A 68 13.35 3.99 -21.39
N GLN A 69 12.45 3.74 -20.44
CA GLN A 69 11.53 4.74 -19.89
C GLN A 69 12.15 5.62 -18.80
N GLY A 70 13.37 5.30 -18.35
CA GLY A 70 14.05 6.00 -17.27
C GLY A 70 13.44 5.75 -15.88
N LEU A 71 12.84 4.57 -15.66
CA LEU A 71 12.32 4.16 -14.35
C LEU A 71 13.46 3.59 -13.49
N ASP A 72 13.60 4.06 -12.25
CA ASP A 72 14.66 3.64 -11.33
C ASP A 72 14.16 2.55 -10.37
N LEU A 73 14.07 1.33 -10.92
CA LEU A 73 13.73 0.13 -10.16
C LEU A 73 14.96 -0.34 -9.38
N ASP A 74 14.75 -0.73 -8.12
CA ASP A 74 15.82 -1.20 -7.25
C ASP A 74 15.93 -2.73 -7.24
N THR A 75 14.94 -3.40 -6.67
CA THR A 75 14.98 -4.86 -6.44
C THR A 75 13.62 -5.49 -6.71
N LEU A 76 13.60 -6.65 -7.36
CA LEU A 76 12.45 -7.52 -7.49
C LEU A 76 12.58 -8.71 -6.52
N ILE A 77 11.51 -9.02 -5.79
CA ILE A 77 11.49 -10.06 -4.76
C ILE A 77 10.25 -10.94 -4.96
N HIS A 78 10.39 -12.24 -4.69
CA HIS A 78 9.25 -13.16 -4.60
C HIS A 78 8.61 -13.09 -3.20
N GLU A 79 7.29 -12.95 -3.15
CA GLU A 79 6.52 -12.71 -1.92
C GLU A 79 5.83 -13.98 -1.38
N ASP A 80 5.01 -13.85 -0.33
CA ASP A 80 4.37 -14.98 0.36
C ASP A 80 3.36 -15.75 -0.51
N GLY A 81 2.64 -15.06 -1.41
CA GLY A 81 1.69 -15.68 -2.32
C GLY A 81 2.32 -16.37 -3.54
N PRO A 82 1.63 -17.36 -4.14
CA PRO A 82 2.09 -18.03 -5.36
C PRO A 82 2.16 -17.04 -6.53
N ALA A 83 3.33 -16.96 -7.18
CA ALA A 83 3.65 -15.99 -8.21
C ALA A 83 3.34 -14.53 -7.80
N GLN A 84 3.38 -14.24 -6.49
CA GLN A 84 3.36 -12.90 -5.96
C GLN A 84 4.78 -12.35 -5.96
N MET A 85 4.91 -11.10 -6.40
CA MET A 85 6.19 -10.42 -6.50
C MET A 85 6.07 -9.03 -5.92
N GLU A 86 7.18 -8.49 -5.45
CA GLU A 86 7.33 -7.12 -5.01
C GLU A 86 8.41 -6.45 -5.85
N ILE A 87 8.14 -5.23 -6.33
CA ILE A 87 9.16 -4.35 -6.88
C ILE A 87 9.39 -3.17 -5.94
N ASN A 88 10.66 -2.88 -5.67
CA ASN A 88 11.07 -1.76 -4.85
C ASN A 88 11.57 -0.62 -5.72
N PHE A 89 11.10 0.59 -5.43
CA PHE A 89 11.56 1.81 -6.07
C PHE A 89 12.61 2.48 -5.21
N ARG A 90 13.62 3.08 -5.84
CA ARG A 90 14.60 3.88 -5.09
C ARG A 90 13.92 5.06 -4.42
N HIS A 91 14.33 5.36 -3.19
CA HIS A 91 13.74 6.46 -2.45
C HIS A 91 14.06 7.81 -3.10
N GLY A 92 13.12 8.75 -3.04
CA GLY A 92 13.27 10.02 -3.75
C GLY A 92 12.08 10.96 -3.59
N ASP A 93 11.92 11.83 -4.58
CA ASP A 93 10.81 12.78 -4.63
C ASP A 93 9.46 12.06 -4.76
N ALA A 94 8.49 12.56 -4.00
CA ALA A 94 7.17 11.95 -3.89
C ALA A 94 6.35 11.98 -5.19
N LEU A 95 6.48 13.05 -5.99
CA LEU A 95 5.75 13.18 -7.25
C LEU A 95 6.40 12.30 -8.31
N ASP A 96 7.73 12.35 -8.42
CA ASP A 96 8.48 11.53 -9.38
C ASP A 96 8.21 10.04 -9.15
N LEU A 97 8.14 9.59 -7.89
CA LEU A 97 7.85 8.19 -7.58
C LEU A 97 6.39 7.81 -7.88
N ALA A 98 5.44 8.73 -7.73
CA ALA A 98 4.06 8.47 -8.13
C ALA A 98 3.92 8.31 -9.66
N ASP A 99 4.67 9.10 -10.43
CA ASP A 99 4.79 8.97 -11.90
C ASP A 99 5.39 7.61 -12.25
N GLN A 100 6.52 7.25 -11.63
CA GLN A 100 7.22 5.99 -11.90
C GLN A 100 6.34 4.77 -11.63
N ILE A 101 5.63 4.73 -10.50
CA ILE A 101 4.69 3.64 -10.19
C ILE A 101 3.60 3.54 -11.27
N THR A 102 3.04 4.68 -11.67
CA THR A 102 1.95 4.71 -12.65
C THR A 102 2.39 4.15 -14.00
N VAL A 103 3.59 4.51 -14.44
CA VAL A 103 4.18 3.99 -15.68
C VAL A 103 4.55 2.51 -15.50
N PHE A 104 5.20 2.14 -14.40
CA PHE A 104 5.58 0.75 -14.10
C PHE A 104 4.37 -0.19 -14.17
N LYS A 105 3.24 0.13 -13.55
CA LYS A 105 2.04 -0.72 -13.59
C LYS A 105 1.58 -1.00 -15.02
N ARG A 106 1.72 -0.03 -15.93
CA ARG A 106 1.38 -0.19 -17.35
C ARG A 106 2.42 -1.04 -18.06
N THR A 107 3.70 -0.77 -17.85
CA THR A 107 4.82 -1.53 -18.43
C THR A 107 4.76 -2.99 -18.02
N MET A 108 4.59 -3.27 -16.73
CA MET A 108 4.40 -4.61 -16.17
C MET A 108 3.20 -5.32 -16.80
N ARG A 109 2.06 -4.63 -16.96
CA ARG A 109 0.89 -5.21 -17.62
C ARG A 109 1.18 -5.61 -19.08
N GLU A 110 1.80 -4.74 -19.87
CA GLU A 110 2.12 -5.04 -21.27
C GLU A 110 3.16 -6.16 -21.40
N ALA A 111 4.14 -6.21 -20.48
CA ALA A 111 5.14 -7.28 -20.44
C ALA A 111 4.49 -8.62 -20.09
N ALA A 112 3.64 -8.65 -19.06
CA ALA A 112 2.85 -9.83 -18.71
C ALA A 112 2.03 -10.34 -19.91
N LEU A 113 1.37 -9.44 -20.63
CA LEU A 113 0.62 -9.79 -21.84
C LEU A 113 1.55 -10.40 -22.90
N LYS A 114 2.73 -9.84 -23.17
CA LYS A 114 3.70 -10.43 -24.12
C LYS A 114 4.05 -11.89 -23.78
N HIS A 115 4.07 -12.23 -22.49
CA HIS A 115 4.40 -13.56 -21.96
C HIS A 115 3.19 -14.45 -21.67
N ASN A 116 2.00 -14.12 -22.20
CA ASN A 116 0.75 -14.89 -22.01
C ASN A 116 0.32 -15.08 -20.54
N VAL A 117 0.71 -14.15 -19.67
CA VAL A 117 0.25 -14.06 -18.29
C VAL A 117 -0.45 -12.72 -18.06
N THR A 118 -1.06 -12.54 -16.90
CA THR A 118 -1.65 -11.28 -16.46
C THR A 118 -0.95 -10.81 -15.20
N ALA A 119 -0.49 -9.57 -15.16
CA ALA A 119 -0.09 -8.92 -13.92
C ALA A 119 -1.30 -8.19 -13.32
N THR A 120 -1.60 -8.45 -12.05
CA THR A 120 -2.68 -7.78 -11.32
C THR A 120 -2.18 -7.12 -10.04
N PHE A 121 -2.60 -5.87 -9.87
CA PHE A 121 -2.34 -5.05 -8.68
C PHE A 121 -3.60 -4.95 -7.80
N MET A 122 -4.58 -5.85 -7.98
CA MET A 122 -5.74 -5.93 -7.10
C MET A 122 -5.27 -6.16 -5.66
N ALA A 123 -5.90 -5.48 -4.70
CA ALA A 123 -5.54 -5.61 -3.30
C ALA A 123 -5.72 -7.04 -2.76
N LYS A 124 -6.72 -7.79 -3.22
CA LYS A 124 -6.96 -9.18 -2.87
C LYS A 124 -7.42 -9.95 -4.11
N PRO A 125 -6.48 -10.44 -4.95
CA PRO A 125 -6.81 -11.10 -6.22
C PRO A 125 -7.26 -12.54 -6.04
N ILE A 126 -6.68 -13.27 -5.09
CA ILE A 126 -6.90 -14.71 -4.88
C ILE A 126 -7.42 -14.94 -3.45
N THR A 127 -8.47 -15.75 -3.30
CA THR A 127 -9.01 -16.15 -2.00
C THR A 127 -7.97 -16.98 -1.24
N ASP A 128 -7.88 -16.83 0.08
CA ASP A 128 -6.94 -17.53 0.97
C ASP A 128 -5.44 -17.27 0.77
N GLU A 129 -5.04 -16.50 -0.25
CA GLU A 129 -3.65 -16.06 -0.46
C GLU A 129 -3.38 -14.64 0.05
N PRO A 130 -2.15 -14.22 0.37
CA PRO A 130 -1.83 -12.86 0.80
C PRO A 130 -2.37 -11.77 -0.14
N GLY A 131 -2.72 -10.61 0.40
CA GLY A 131 -3.10 -9.46 -0.44
C GLY A 131 -1.89 -8.77 -1.05
N SER A 132 -2.12 -7.86 -2.00
CA SER A 132 -1.09 -7.00 -2.58
C SER A 132 -1.11 -5.60 -1.97
N ALA A 133 -0.01 -5.20 -1.37
CA ALA A 133 0.22 -3.92 -0.72
C ALA A 133 1.03 -2.95 -1.58
N MET A 134 0.96 -1.68 -1.21
CA MET A 134 1.97 -0.69 -1.54
C MET A 134 2.50 -0.13 -0.22
N HIS A 135 3.59 -0.70 0.32
CA HIS A 135 4.21 -0.14 1.52
C HIS A 135 4.86 1.20 1.17
N LEU A 136 4.68 2.19 2.04
CA LEU A 136 5.24 3.53 1.83
C LEU A 136 6.21 3.85 2.96
N HIS A 137 7.50 3.78 2.68
CA HIS A 137 8.51 4.37 3.56
C HIS A 137 8.54 5.88 3.40
N GLN A 138 8.67 6.59 4.51
CA GLN A 138 8.65 8.05 4.56
C GLN A 138 9.69 8.57 5.55
N SER A 139 10.56 9.45 5.08
CA SER A 139 11.44 10.30 5.89
C SER A 139 11.30 11.75 5.46
N VAL A 140 11.89 12.67 6.23
CA VAL A 140 11.88 14.10 5.91
C VAL A 140 13.27 14.66 6.16
N VAL A 141 13.73 15.53 5.25
CA VAL A 141 14.98 16.27 5.37
C VAL A 141 14.71 17.77 5.42
N ASP A 142 15.58 18.51 6.09
CA ASP A 142 15.62 19.96 6.05
C ASP A 142 16.28 20.42 4.75
N ILE A 143 15.60 21.29 3.99
CA ILE A 143 16.05 21.73 2.66
C ILE A 143 17.34 22.54 2.74
N ALA A 144 17.50 23.36 3.78
CA ALA A 144 18.65 24.27 3.89
C ALA A 144 19.95 23.52 4.22
N THR A 145 19.85 22.47 5.04
CA THR A 145 20.99 21.72 5.54
C THR A 145 21.19 20.36 4.87
N GLY A 146 20.16 19.83 4.21
CA GLY A 146 20.13 18.47 3.66
C GLY A 146 20.10 17.38 4.72
N LYS A 147 19.91 17.72 6.01
CA LYS A 147 19.96 16.76 7.12
C LYS A 147 18.59 16.15 7.40
N PRO A 148 18.52 14.86 7.80
CA PRO A 148 17.28 14.23 8.21
C PRO A 148 16.78 14.86 9.51
N ILE A 149 15.47 15.07 9.61
CA ILE A 149 14.84 15.71 10.79
C ILE A 149 14.18 14.70 11.73
N PHE A 150 14.21 13.41 11.37
CA PHE A 150 13.56 12.35 12.15
C PHE A 150 14.43 11.77 13.26
N ALA A 151 15.74 11.98 13.20
CA ALA A 151 16.66 11.59 14.26
C ALA A 151 17.30 12.81 14.91
N ASN A 152 17.55 12.72 16.22
CA ASN A 152 18.40 13.65 16.96
C ASN A 152 19.89 13.33 16.72
N GLU A 153 20.78 14.23 17.14
CA GLU A 153 22.23 14.04 16.99
C GLU A 153 22.77 12.81 17.74
N ASP A 154 22.10 12.38 18.81
CA ASP A 154 22.43 11.17 19.58
C ASP A 154 21.87 9.88 18.97
N GLY A 155 21.15 9.98 17.84
CA GLY A 155 20.52 8.88 17.13
C GLY A 155 19.14 8.48 17.65
N SER A 156 18.63 9.14 18.69
CA SER A 156 17.26 8.91 19.16
C SER A 156 16.21 9.51 18.22
N MET A 157 14.97 9.02 18.30
CA MET A 157 13.84 9.58 17.55
C MET A 157 13.60 11.04 17.96
N SER A 158 13.48 11.94 16.98
CA SER A 158 13.13 13.34 17.24
C SER A 158 11.66 13.50 17.62
N GLU A 159 11.31 14.62 18.28
CA GLU A 159 9.91 14.97 18.54
C GLU A 159 9.10 15.06 17.24
N LEU A 160 9.70 15.61 16.17
CA LEU A 160 9.06 15.69 14.86
C LEU A 160 8.73 14.31 14.29
N PHE A 161 9.60 13.33 14.48
CA PHE A 161 9.32 11.97 14.03
C PHE A 161 8.17 11.34 14.81
N LEU A 162 8.17 11.47 16.13
CA LEU A 162 7.08 10.99 16.98
C LEU A 162 5.76 11.66 16.59
N HIS A 163 5.77 12.98 16.37
CA HIS A 163 4.60 13.73 15.92
C HIS A 163 4.11 13.30 14.54
N HIS A 164 5.03 13.00 13.61
CA HIS A 164 4.69 12.45 12.30
C HIS A 164 3.95 11.11 12.45
N ILE A 165 4.44 10.22 13.32
CA ILE A 165 3.76 8.96 13.64
C ILE A 165 2.37 9.23 14.26
N GLY A 166 2.27 10.13 15.23
CA GLY A 166 0.98 10.47 15.86
C GLY A 166 -0.04 11.03 14.86
N GLY A 167 0.42 11.82 13.88
CA GLY A 167 -0.38 12.28 12.75
C GLY A 167 -0.89 11.15 11.87
N LEU A 168 -0.02 10.20 11.52
CA LEU A 168 -0.41 8.97 10.81
C LEU A 168 -1.49 8.22 11.60
N GLN A 169 -1.30 7.99 12.91
CA GLN A 169 -2.29 7.29 13.73
C GLN A 169 -3.66 7.98 13.78
N LYS A 170 -3.67 9.33 13.86
CA LYS A 170 -4.89 10.13 13.97
C LYS A 170 -5.65 10.20 12.64
N TYR A 171 -4.94 10.41 11.52
CA TYR A 171 -5.55 10.79 10.26
C TYR A 171 -5.67 9.66 9.24
N ILE A 172 -4.88 8.58 9.32
CA ILE A 172 -5.03 7.40 8.42
C ILE A 172 -6.48 6.89 8.40
N PRO A 173 -7.21 6.73 9.53
CA PRO A 173 -8.61 6.30 9.50
C PRO A 173 -9.53 7.22 8.69
N LYS A 174 -9.18 8.51 8.57
CA LYS A 174 -9.95 9.53 7.85
C LYS A 174 -9.62 9.58 6.37
N VAL A 175 -8.40 9.20 5.97
CA VAL A 175 -7.97 9.12 4.56
C VAL A 175 -7.96 7.69 4.02
N LEU A 176 -8.43 6.71 4.78
CA LEU A 176 -8.41 5.30 4.41
C LEU A 176 -8.96 5.01 3.00
N PRO A 177 -10.02 5.68 2.51
CA PRO A 177 -10.47 5.49 1.13
C PRO A 177 -9.43 5.80 0.04
N MET A 178 -8.36 6.55 0.34
CA MET A 178 -7.24 6.81 -0.59
C MET A 178 -6.18 5.69 -0.56
N PHE A 179 -6.16 4.88 0.50
CA PHE A 179 -5.29 3.69 0.66
C PHE A 179 -5.99 2.39 0.27
N ALA A 180 -7.29 2.32 0.47
CA ALA A 180 -8.16 1.18 0.20
C ALA A 180 -9.37 1.67 -0.61
N PRO A 181 -9.18 1.96 -1.92
CA PRO A 181 -10.17 2.67 -2.72
C PRO A 181 -11.31 1.79 -3.26
N ASN A 182 -11.25 0.47 -3.09
CA ASN A 182 -12.22 -0.47 -3.65
C ASN A 182 -12.80 -1.37 -2.55
N VAL A 183 -13.98 -1.95 -2.78
CA VAL A 183 -14.54 -2.99 -1.88
C VAL A 183 -13.57 -4.16 -1.73
N ASN A 184 -12.85 -4.52 -2.79
CA ASN A 184 -11.80 -5.55 -2.76
C ASN A 184 -10.67 -5.22 -1.78
N SER A 185 -10.33 -3.93 -1.61
CA SER A 185 -9.26 -3.49 -0.70
C SER A 185 -9.53 -3.90 0.75
N PHE A 186 -10.79 -3.83 1.20
CA PHE A 186 -11.19 -4.21 2.55
C PHE A 186 -11.12 -5.72 2.82
N ARG A 187 -10.98 -6.56 1.78
CA ARG A 187 -10.71 -8.00 1.95
C ARG A 187 -9.29 -8.27 2.45
N ARG A 188 -8.38 -7.30 2.37
CA ARG A 188 -7.08 -7.34 3.08
C ARG A 188 -7.23 -7.10 4.58
N PHE A 189 -8.33 -6.48 5.02
CA PHE A 189 -8.55 -6.05 6.40
C PHE A 189 -9.25 -7.12 7.26
N LEU A 190 -9.19 -8.38 6.83
CA LEU A 190 -9.74 -9.49 7.60
C LEU A 190 -8.80 -9.87 8.76
N PRO A 191 -9.34 -10.24 9.94
CA PRO A 191 -8.56 -10.78 11.04
C PRO A 191 -7.70 -11.97 10.60
N ASP A 192 -6.54 -12.14 11.25
CA ASP A 192 -5.61 -13.26 11.04
C ASP A 192 -5.01 -13.39 9.62
N THR A 193 -5.10 -12.34 8.81
CA THR A 193 -4.36 -12.22 7.55
C THR A 193 -2.98 -11.57 7.76
N SER A 194 -2.08 -11.70 6.79
CA SER A 194 -0.71 -11.13 6.86
C SER A 194 -0.67 -9.59 6.91
N ALA A 195 -1.75 -8.93 6.48
CA ALA A 195 -1.82 -7.47 6.43
C ALA A 195 -2.12 -6.86 7.82
N PRO A 196 -1.34 -5.86 8.26
CA PRO A 196 -1.60 -5.21 9.54
C PRO A 196 -2.86 -4.32 9.45
N VAL A 197 -3.94 -4.72 10.12
CA VAL A 197 -5.22 -4.00 10.14
C VAL A 197 -5.32 -3.07 11.35
N ASN A 198 -4.32 -2.22 11.54
CA ASN A 198 -4.28 -1.30 12.67
C ASN A 198 -3.46 -0.05 12.32
N VAL A 199 -3.60 0.98 13.14
CA VAL A 199 -2.72 2.16 13.12
C VAL A 199 -1.77 2.15 14.31
N GLU A 200 -1.51 0.98 14.90
CA GLU A 200 -0.47 0.88 15.92
C GLU A 200 0.90 1.03 15.25
N TRP A 201 1.89 1.42 16.04
CA TRP A 201 3.26 1.52 15.58
C TRP A 201 4.23 0.75 16.46
N GLY A 202 5.36 0.36 15.90
CA GLY A 202 6.44 -0.28 16.63
C GLY A 202 7.73 -0.42 15.83
N GLU A 203 8.84 -0.50 16.54
CA GLU A 203 10.17 -0.73 15.97
C GLU A 203 10.31 -2.19 15.49
N GLU A 204 10.69 -2.39 14.23
CA GLU A 204 10.80 -3.70 13.57
C GLU A 204 9.58 -4.62 13.73
N ASN A 205 8.40 -4.03 13.98
CA ASN A 205 7.19 -4.79 14.23
C ASN A 205 6.32 -4.88 12.97
N ARG A 206 6.50 -5.94 12.18
CA ARG A 206 5.72 -6.17 10.94
C ARG A 206 4.23 -6.43 11.18
N THR A 207 3.80 -6.65 12.43
CA THR A 207 2.38 -6.79 12.78
C THR A 207 1.69 -5.44 13.03
N ALA A 208 2.47 -4.37 13.19
CA ALA A 208 1.98 -3.00 13.29
C ALA A 208 1.72 -2.43 11.89
N GLY A 209 0.69 -1.59 11.75
CA GLY A 209 0.41 -0.90 10.48
C GLY A 209 1.44 0.18 10.16
N LEU A 210 2.06 0.74 11.20
CA LEU A 210 3.15 1.71 11.11
C LEU A 210 4.43 1.11 11.67
N ARG A 211 5.32 0.63 10.80
CA ARG A 211 6.58 0.03 11.24
C ARG A 211 7.69 1.08 11.21
N VAL A 212 8.57 1.06 12.21
CA VAL A 212 9.82 1.84 12.19
C VAL A 212 10.97 0.86 11.97
N PRO A 213 11.56 0.79 10.77
CA PRO A 213 12.65 -0.12 10.51
C PRO A 213 13.93 0.26 11.25
N THR A 214 14.68 -0.73 11.73
CA THR A 214 16.05 -0.56 12.23
C THR A 214 16.91 0.02 11.11
N SER A 215 17.52 1.15 11.41
CA SER A 215 18.27 1.94 10.46
C SER A 215 19.29 2.81 11.20
N SER A 216 20.25 3.38 10.45
CA SER A 216 21.08 4.44 11.00
C SER A 216 20.23 5.71 11.24
N PRO A 217 20.67 6.65 12.08
CA PRO A 217 19.96 7.92 12.30
C PRO A 217 19.64 8.66 10.99
N GLU A 218 20.53 8.57 10.00
CA GLU A 218 20.36 9.23 8.71
C GLU A 218 19.25 8.62 7.84
N ALA A 219 18.95 7.34 8.08
CA ALA A 219 17.96 6.56 7.34
C ALA A 219 16.66 6.31 8.15
N MET A 220 16.50 7.02 9.28
CA MET A 220 15.34 6.91 10.15
C MET A 220 14.06 7.30 9.39
N ARG A 221 13.10 6.38 9.39
CA ARG A 221 11.87 6.48 8.61
C ARG A 221 10.75 5.66 9.23
N VAL A 222 9.52 5.99 8.86
CA VAL A 222 8.33 5.18 9.14
C VAL A 222 7.85 4.53 7.86
N GLU A 223 7.39 3.29 7.97
CA GLU A 223 6.76 2.51 6.91
C GLU A 223 5.26 2.45 7.19
N ASN A 224 4.46 3.05 6.30
CA ASN A 224 3.02 2.89 6.29
C ASN A 224 2.63 1.68 5.44
N ARG A 225 2.12 0.63 6.09
CA ARG A 225 1.84 -0.68 5.48
C ARG A 225 0.40 -0.85 4.99
N LEU A 226 -0.43 0.18 5.17
CA LEU A 226 -1.86 0.11 4.91
C LEU A 226 -2.25 0.23 3.42
N PRO A 227 -1.60 1.06 2.58
CA PRO A 227 -2.01 1.20 1.19
C PRO A 227 -2.02 -0.13 0.45
N GLY A 228 -3.07 -0.36 -0.34
CA GLY A 228 -3.16 -1.48 -1.26
C GLY A 228 -2.44 -1.17 -2.57
N ALA A 229 -1.99 -2.20 -3.28
CA ALA A 229 -1.44 -2.06 -4.62
C ALA A 229 -2.46 -1.49 -5.63
N ASP A 230 -3.76 -1.54 -5.30
CA ASP A 230 -4.85 -0.98 -6.10
C ASP A 230 -5.08 0.53 -5.85
N ALA A 231 -4.36 1.11 -4.89
CA ALA A 231 -4.41 2.54 -4.62
C ALA A 231 -3.81 3.36 -5.78
N ASN A 232 -4.38 4.56 -5.98
CA ASN A 232 -3.76 5.56 -6.83
C ASN A 232 -2.49 6.08 -6.13
N PRO A 233 -1.29 5.94 -6.73
CA PRO A 233 -0.04 6.24 -6.05
C PRO A 233 0.08 7.71 -5.65
N TYR A 234 -0.38 8.65 -6.48
CA TYR A 234 -0.38 10.07 -6.14
C TYR A 234 -1.22 10.34 -4.89
N LEU A 235 -2.43 9.78 -4.85
CA LEU A 235 -3.36 9.99 -3.74
C LEU A 235 -2.84 9.33 -2.46
N ALA A 236 -2.35 8.08 -2.54
CA ALA A 236 -1.81 7.38 -1.38
C ALA A 236 -0.57 8.09 -0.81
N ILE A 237 0.39 8.48 -1.65
CA ILE A 237 1.59 9.18 -1.19
C ILE A 237 1.20 10.54 -0.57
N ALA A 238 0.35 11.32 -1.25
CA ALA A 238 -0.10 12.62 -0.75
C ALA A 238 -0.87 12.49 0.58
N ALA A 239 -1.77 11.51 0.71
CA ALA A 239 -2.53 11.27 1.93
C ALA A 239 -1.61 10.89 3.10
N SER A 240 -0.68 9.96 2.89
CA SER A 240 0.24 9.52 3.95
C SER A 240 1.16 10.67 4.40
N LEU A 241 1.71 11.44 3.46
CA LEU A 241 2.51 12.62 3.77
C LEU A 241 1.71 13.73 4.46
N LEU A 242 0.44 13.94 4.07
CA LEU A 242 -0.44 14.91 4.72
C LEU A 242 -0.73 14.50 6.17
N CYS A 243 -1.03 13.23 6.44
CA CYS A 243 -1.25 12.73 7.79
C CYS A 243 -0.04 13.02 8.70
N GLY A 244 1.17 12.69 8.23
CA GLY A 244 2.40 12.97 8.97
C GLY A 244 2.69 14.46 9.15
N TYR A 245 2.45 15.27 8.11
CA TYR A 245 2.58 16.73 8.16
C TYR A 245 1.69 17.34 9.25
N LEU A 246 0.40 16.95 9.27
CA LEU A 246 -0.55 17.42 10.29
C LEU A 246 -0.10 16.99 11.68
N GLY A 247 0.42 15.78 11.82
CA GLY A 247 1.11 15.30 13.02
C GLY A 247 2.15 16.28 13.55
N MET A 248 3.14 16.60 12.72
CA MET A 248 4.24 17.51 13.06
C MET A 248 3.76 18.94 13.37
N VAL A 249 2.80 19.47 12.61
CA VAL A 249 2.33 20.85 12.80
C VAL A 249 1.43 20.99 14.02
N GLU A 250 0.56 20.00 14.28
CA GLU A 250 -0.33 19.98 15.44
C GLU A 250 0.32 19.40 16.71
N LYS A 251 1.56 18.91 16.61
CA LYS A 251 2.32 18.26 17.70
C LYS A 251 1.55 17.08 18.32
N ILE A 252 1.03 16.21 17.48
CA ILE A 252 0.22 15.08 17.91
C ILE A 252 1.12 13.97 18.44
N GLU A 253 1.05 13.69 19.74
CA GLU A 253 1.79 12.58 20.33
C GLU A 253 1.24 11.21 19.87
N PRO A 254 2.11 10.26 19.47
CA PRO A 254 1.69 8.91 19.18
C PRO A 254 1.38 8.13 20.46
N SER A 255 0.66 7.01 20.34
CA SER A 255 0.54 6.05 21.43
C SER A 255 1.91 5.43 21.78
N ALA A 256 2.03 4.78 22.94
CA ALA A 256 3.24 4.00 23.23
C ALA A 256 3.45 2.90 22.17
N PRO A 257 4.70 2.66 21.72
CA PRO A 257 4.98 1.66 20.70
C PRO A 257 4.56 0.27 21.19
N VAL A 258 4.08 -0.55 20.27
CA VAL A 258 3.67 -1.92 20.56
C VAL A 258 4.89 -2.79 20.81
N GLN A 259 4.90 -3.42 21.98
CA GLN A 259 5.79 -4.52 22.33
C GLN A 259 5.05 -5.83 22.05
N GLY A 260 5.69 -6.77 21.35
CA GLY A 260 5.05 -8.04 20.96
C GLY A 260 4.12 -7.91 19.74
N ARG A 261 3.02 -8.67 19.71
CA ARG A 261 2.11 -8.72 18.56
C ARG A 261 1.04 -7.63 18.64
N ALA A 262 0.96 -6.78 17.62
CA ALA A 262 0.00 -5.67 17.56
C ALA A 262 -1.46 -6.14 17.52
N TYR A 263 -1.74 -7.36 17.02
CA TYR A 263 -3.08 -7.94 16.97
C TYR A 263 -3.76 -8.08 18.35
N GLU A 264 -2.98 -8.10 19.44
CA GLU A 264 -3.51 -8.20 20.81
C GLU A 264 -4.11 -6.88 21.30
N ARG A 265 -3.63 -5.75 20.77
CA ARG A 265 -4.30 -4.45 20.92
C ARG A 265 -5.35 -4.35 19.82
N ARG A 266 -6.54 -4.92 20.05
CA ARG A 266 -7.72 -4.72 19.18
C ARG A 266 -8.20 -3.26 19.23
N ASN A 267 -7.38 -2.32 18.74
CA ASN A 267 -7.80 -0.96 18.50
C ASN A 267 -8.48 -0.93 17.13
N LEU A 268 -9.81 -1.11 17.17
CA LEU A 268 -10.78 -0.99 16.07
C LEU A 268 -10.87 0.46 15.54
N ARG A 269 -9.74 1.13 15.33
CA ARG A 269 -9.70 2.54 14.87
C ARG A 269 -9.80 2.65 13.36
N LEU A 270 -9.53 1.58 12.61
CA LEU A 270 -9.69 1.57 11.17
C LEU A 270 -11.10 1.12 10.79
N PRO A 271 -11.80 1.90 9.93
CA PRO A 271 -13.00 1.43 9.28
C PRO A 271 -12.76 0.09 8.58
N ILE A 272 -13.66 -0.86 8.80
CA ILE A 272 -13.57 -2.22 8.22
C ILE A 272 -14.44 -2.40 6.97
N THR A 273 -15.19 -1.37 6.58
CA THR A 273 -15.96 -1.33 5.34
C THR A 273 -15.71 -0.02 4.58
N ILE A 274 -15.93 -0.04 3.26
CA ILE A 274 -15.74 1.16 2.43
C ILE A 274 -16.74 2.26 2.83
N GLU A 275 -17.96 1.91 3.22
CA GLU A 275 -18.99 2.88 3.61
C GLU A 275 -18.61 3.64 4.86
N ASP A 276 -18.12 2.94 5.88
CA ASP A 276 -17.66 3.57 7.12
C ASP A 276 -16.41 4.43 6.85
N ALA A 277 -15.50 3.95 5.99
CA ALA A 277 -14.30 4.71 5.60
C ALA A 277 -14.65 6.00 4.84
N LEU A 278 -15.63 5.94 3.94
CA LEU A 278 -16.12 7.11 3.20
C LEU A 278 -16.82 8.12 4.12
N GLN A 279 -17.60 7.64 5.10
CA GLN A 279 -18.23 8.50 6.10
C GLN A 279 -17.16 9.22 6.94
N HIS A 280 -16.13 8.49 7.38
CA HIS A 280 -15.00 9.04 8.12
C HIS A 280 -14.27 10.15 7.35
N MET A 281 -14.08 9.97 6.04
CA MET A 281 -13.46 10.97 5.16
C MET A 281 -14.37 12.19 4.97
N GLU A 282 -15.67 11.98 4.73
CA GLU A 282 -16.65 13.04 4.50
C GLU A 282 -16.84 13.94 5.72
N ASP A 283 -16.83 13.38 6.93
CA ASP A 283 -17.04 14.13 8.18
C ASP A 283 -15.78 14.89 8.65
N CYS A 284 -14.60 14.59 8.09
CA CYS A 284 -13.36 15.17 8.57
C CYS A 284 -13.11 16.58 8.00
N GLN A 285 -13.48 17.61 8.76
CA GLN A 285 -13.28 19.02 8.36
C GLN A 285 -11.82 19.35 8.03
N THR A 286 -10.85 18.78 8.73
CA THR A 286 -9.42 18.93 8.42
C THR A 286 -9.11 18.48 6.99
N LEU A 287 -9.70 17.38 6.50
CA LEU A 287 -9.47 16.96 5.12
C LEU A 287 -10.10 17.92 4.11
N HIS A 288 -11.28 18.49 4.41
CA HIS A 288 -11.88 19.53 3.56
C HIS A 288 -11.00 20.77 3.46
N GLU A 289 -10.32 21.15 4.54
CA GLU A 289 -9.39 22.28 4.56
C GLU A 289 -8.14 21.99 3.73
N TYR A 290 -7.49 20.85 3.94
CA TYR A 290 -6.17 20.57 3.36
C TYR A 290 -6.21 19.94 1.96
N LEU A 291 -7.20 19.09 1.66
CA LEU A 291 -7.37 18.47 0.33
C LEU A 291 -8.35 19.27 -0.54
N GLY A 292 -9.11 20.17 0.06
CA GLY A 292 -10.15 20.95 -0.61
C GLY A 292 -11.51 20.27 -0.58
N ARG A 293 -12.53 21.02 -0.19
CA ARG A 293 -13.91 20.54 -0.07
C ARG A 293 -14.44 19.87 -1.34
N GLN A 294 -14.17 20.45 -2.51
CA GLN A 294 -14.63 19.89 -3.78
C GLN A 294 -13.99 18.53 -4.08
N PHE A 295 -12.71 18.36 -3.77
CA PHE A 295 -12.03 17.08 -3.93
C PHE A 295 -12.64 16.03 -3.01
N VAL A 296 -12.78 16.32 -1.71
CA VAL A 296 -13.33 15.35 -0.74
C VAL A 296 -14.74 14.93 -1.15
N GLN A 297 -15.62 15.89 -1.45
CA GLN A 297 -17.00 15.60 -1.86
C GLN A 297 -17.06 14.80 -3.17
N GLY A 298 -16.25 15.17 -4.16
CA GLY A 298 -16.19 14.48 -5.45
C GLY A 298 -15.67 13.05 -5.31
N TYR A 299 -14.58 12.86 -4.57
CA TYR A 299 -13.99 11.54 -4.31
C TYR A 299 -14.98 10.62 -3.61
N VAL A 300 -15.60 11.11 -2.52
CA VAL A 300 -16.60 10.35 -1.75
C VAL A 300 -17.81 9.98 -2.63
N ALA A 301 -18.29 10.91 -3.46
CA ALA A 301 -19.42 10.64 -4.35
C ALA A 301 -19.11 9.54 -5.38
N VAL A 302 -17.93 9.57 -5.99
CA VAL A 302 -17.49 8.54 -6.95
C VAL A 302 -17.41 7.18 -6.26
N LYS A 303 -16.72 7.10 -5.12
CA LYS A 303 -16.55 5.84 -4.38
C LYS A 303 -17.85 5.27 -3.84
N ARG A 304 -18.78 6.13 -3.42
CA ARG A 304 -20.13 5.72 -3.03
C ARG A 304 -20.90 5.14 -4.23
N ALA A 305 -20.81 5.76 -5.40
CA ALA A 305 -21.44 5.23 -6.61
C ALA A 305 -20.86 3.87 -7.05
N GLU A 306 -19.53 3.70 -7.00
CA GLU A 306 -18.87 2.41 -7.24
C GLU A 306 -19.35 1.34 -6.26
N HIS A 307 -19.47 1.68 -4.99
CA HIS A 307 -19.98 0.77 -3.96
C HIS A 307 -21.47 0.41 -4.18
N GLU A 308 -22.32 1.37 -4.55
CA GLU A 308 -23.72 1.08 -4.92
C GLU A 308 -23.82 0.15 -6.13
N ASN A 309 -22.91 0.26 -7.09
CA ASN A 309 -22.86 -0.66 -8.23
C ASN A 309 -22.41 -2.07 -7.79
N PHE A 310 -21.41 -2.18 -6.91
CA PHE A 310 -20.97 -3.45 -6.36
C PHE A 310 -22.12 -4.21 -5.68
N LYS A 311 -22.95 -3.53 -4.87
CA LYS A 311 -24.10 -4.14 -4.19
C LYS A 311 -25.16 -4.74 -5.12
N ARG A 312 -25.13 -4.42 -6.42
CA ARG A 312 -26.04 -4.99 -7.42
C ARG A 312 -25.52 -6.32 -7.98
N VAL A 313 -24.27 -6.69 -7.70
CA VAL A 313 -23.66 -7.94 -8.16
C VAL A 313 -24.04 -9.04 -7.18
N ILE A 314 -24.73 -10.07 -7.68
CA ILE A 314 -25.00 -11.29 -6.92
C ILE A 314 -23.80 -12.24 -7.11
N SER A 315 -23.14 -12.59 -6.01
CA SER A 315 -21.97 -13.48 -6.02
C SER A 315 -22.34 -14.95 -6.22
N SER A 316 -21.37 -15.76 -6.64
CA SER A 316 -21.51 -17.22 -6.68
C SER A 316 -21.77 -17.80 -5.29
N TRP A 317 -21.16 -17.24 -4.25
CA TRP A 317 -21.41 -17.61 -2.85
C TRP A 317 -22.88 -17.43 -2.47
N GLU A 318 -23.50 -16.28 -2.77
CA GLU A 318 -24.93 -16.07 -2.47
C GLU A 318 -25.81 -17.09 -3.18
N ARG A 319 -25.51 -17.42 -4.44
CA ARG A 319 -26.24 -18.47 -5.16
C ARG A 319 -26.02 -19.85 -4.54
N GLU A 320 -24.81 -20.18 -4.12
CA GLU A 320 -24.49 -21.46 -3.52
C GLU A 320 -25.23 -21.68 -2.19
N PHE A 321 -25.23 -20.69 -1.30
CA PHE A 321 -25.75 -20.84 0.05
C PHE A 321 -27.22 -20.40 0.22
N LEU A 322 -27.70 -19.44 -0.57
CA LEU A 322 -29.04 -18.85 -0.37
C LEU A 322 -30.09 -19.34 -1.36
N LEU A 323 -29.71 -19.90 -2.52
CA LEU A 323 -30.66 -20.28 -3.57
C LEU A 323 -31.74 -21.27 -3.12
N LEU A 324 -31.37 -22.21 -2.24
CA LEU A 324 -32.27 -23.24 -1.71
C LEU A 324 -32.62 -23.02 -0.23
N SER A 325 -32.25 -21.87 0.34
CA SER A 325 -32.60 -21.54 1.71
C SER A 325 -34.11 -21.18 1.79
N VAL A 326 -34.86 -21.90 2.64
CA VAL A 326 -36.29 -21.67 2.94
C VAL A 326 -36.41 -21.00 4.30
#